data_AF-A0A7M4FL24-F1
#
_entry.id   AF-A0A7M4FL24-F1
#
_cell.length_a   1.000
_cell.length_b   1.000
_cell.length_c   1.000
_cell.angle_alpha   90.00
_cell.angle_beta   90.00
_cell.angle_gamma   90.00
#
_symmetry.space_group_name_H-M   'P 1'
#
loop_
_entity.id
_entity.type
_entity.pdbx_description
1 polymer ?
#
loop_
_entity_poly.entity_id
_entity_poly.type
_entity_poly.pdbx_seq_one_letter_code
_entity_poly.pdbx_strand_id
1 'polypeptide(L)'
;MTNEEPLPKKVRLSEADFKVLPRDELILRWKQYEAYVQALESKYTDLNSNDVTGLRESEEKLKQQQQESARRENILVMRLATKEQEMQECTNQIQYLKQVQQPSVAQLRSTMVDPAINLFFLKMKGELEQTKDKLEQAQNELSAWKFTPDRGLMASDYSEEVANSETNIFLDHVDTCKMVLIEENRGRNRSLKSVARCVYRQCGGERT
;
A
#
# COMPACT_ATOMS: atom_id res chain seq x y z
N MET A 1 -27.79 -52.81 2.05
CA MET A 1 -28.85 -53.74 2.51
C MET A 1 -28.16 -54.93 3.12
N THR A 2 -28.00 -54.96 4.45
CA THR A 2 -27.43 -56.11 5.15
C THR A 2 -28.58 -57.07 5.44
N ASN A 3 -28.68 -58.15 4.65
CA ASN A 3 -29.47 -59.32 5.02
C ASN A 3 -28.74 -60.01 6.19
N GLU A 4 -28.85 -59.45 7.39
CA GLU A 4 -28.45 -60.16 8.61
C GLU A 4 -29.53 -61.20 8.89
N GLU A 5 -29.18 -62.47 8.75
CA GLU A 5 -30.02 -63.59 9.17
C GLU A 5 -30.28 -63.47 10.69
N PRO A 6 -31.55 -63.59 11.15
CA PRO A 6 -31.88 -63.32 12.54
C PRO A 6 -31.14 -64.28 13.47
N LEU A 7 -30.37 -63.71 14.40
CA LEU A 7 -29.57 -64.46 15.37
C LEU A 7 -30.44 -65.53 16.08
N PRO A 8 -29.91 -66.75 16.26
CA PRO A 8 -30.60 -67.79 17.02
C PRO A 8 -31.00 -67.26 18.40
N LYS A 9 -32.19 -67.63 18.88
CA LYS A 9 -32.65 -67.17 20.20
C LYS A 9 -31.94 -67.95 21.30
N LYS A 10 -31.43 -67.24 22.32
CA LYS A 10 -30.82 -67.87 23.49
C LYS A 10 -31.83 -68.73 24.24
N VAL A 11 -31.64 -70.04 24.21
CA VAL A 11 -32.39 -70.99 25.02
C VAL A 11 -31.89 -70.93 26.47
N ARG A 12 -32.82 -70.91 27.43
CA ARG A 12 -32.50 -71.07 28.86
C ARG A 12 -33.03 -72.41 29.35
N LEU A 13 -32.17 -73.15 30.05
CA LEU A 13 -32.54 -74.35 30.79
C LEU A 13 -32.33 -74.08 32.28
N SER A 14 -33.33 -74.40 33.09
CA SER A 14 -33.27 -74.34 34.55
C SER A 14 -33.00 -75.73 35.13
N GLU A 15 -32.58 -75.79 36.39
CA GLU A 15 -32.26 -77.07 37.05
C GLU A 15 -33.48 -78.01 37.15
N ALA A 16 -34.69 -77.47 37.22
CA ALA A 16 -35.93 -78.23 37.21
C ALA A 16 -36.20 -78.93 35.87
N ASP A 17 -35.77 -78.31 34.76
CA ASP A 17 -36.02 -78.82 33.41
C ASP A 17 -35.27 -80.14 33.16
N PHE A 18 -34.11 -80.34 33.79
CA PHE A 18 -33.34 -81.59 33.69
C PHE A 18 -34.04 -82.79 34.34
N LYS A 19 -35.00 -82.54 35.25
CA LYS A 19 -35.78 -83.59 35.92
C LYS A 19 -37.09 -83.91 35.20
N VAL A 20 -37.57 -82.97 34.38
CA VAL A 20 -38.92 -83.02 33.77
C VAL A 20 -38.86 -83.29 32.27
N LEU A 21 -37.83 -82.82 31.57
CA LEU A 21 -37.74 -82.95 30.12
C LEU A 21 -37.16 -84.30 29.69
N PRO A 22 -37.71 -84.90 28.61
CA PRO A 22 -37.13 -86.09 28.02
C PRO A 22 -35.78 -85.77 27.36
N ARG A 23 -34.93 -86.81 27.25
CA ARG A 23 -33.57 -86.72 26.70
C ARG A 23 -33.52 -86.01 25.34
N ASP A 24 -34.47 -86.30 24.46
CA ASP A 24 -34.46 -85.75 23.09
C ASP A 24 -34.71 -84.24 23.06
N GLU A 25 -35.58 -83.73 23.94
CA GLU A 25 -35.84 -82.30 24.07
C GLU A 25 -34.62 -81.57 24.66
N LEU A 26 -33.93 -82.18 25.63
CA LEU A 26 -32.68 -81.63 26.16
C LEU A 26 -31.59 -81.55 25.08
N ILE A 27 -31.47 -82.57 24.22
CA ILE A 27 -30.53 -82.57 23.09
C ILE A 27 -30.89 -81.46 22.10
N LEU A 28 -32.18 -81.28 21.79
CA LEU A 28 -32.63 -80.22 20.88
C LEU A 28 -32.29 -78.82 21.43
N ARG A 29 -32.54 -78.60 22.72
CA ARG A 29 -32.25 -77.34 23.42
C ARG A 29 -30.75 -77.05 23.51
N TRP A 30 -29.94 -78.10 23.72
CA TRP A 30 -28.48 -77.98 23.70
C TRP A 30 -27.95 -77.60 22.31
N LYS A 31 -28.44 -78.25 21.24
CA LYS A 31 -28.06 -77.91 19.86
C LYS A 31 -28.44 -76.46 19.50
N GLN A 32 -29.60 -75.99 19.97
CA GLN A 32 -30.01 -74.59 19.79
C GLN A 32 -29.09 -73.61 20.53
N TYR A 33 -28.62 -73.98 21.73
CA TYR A 33 -27.66 -73.19 22.48
C TYR A 33 -26.28 -73.17 21.81
N GLU A 34 -25.81 -74.31 21.29
CA GLU A 34 -24.56 -74.42 20.54
C GLU A 34 -24.60 -73.55 19.27
N ALA A 35 -25.70 -73.60 18.51
CA ALA A 35 -25.89 -72.74 17.34
C ALA A 35 -25.91 -71.24 17.71
N TYR A 36 -26.49 -70.88 18.85
CA TYR A 36 -26.45 -69.50 19.35
C TYR A 36 -25.03 -69.06 19.71
N VAL A 37 -24.26 -69.89 20.42
CA VAL A 37 -22.87 -69.61 20.79
C VAL A 37 -22.02 -69.45 19.54
N GLN A 38 -22.13 -70.38 18.58
CA GLN A 38 -21.40 -70.32 17.32
C GLN A 38 -21.71 -69.02 16.55
N ALA A 39 -22.98 -68.62 16.47
CA ALA A 39 -23.36 -67.37 15.81
C ALA A 39 -22.77 -66.12 16.52
N LEU A 40 -22.71 -66.13 17.86
CA LEU A 40 -22.07 -65.05 18.61
C LEU A 40 -20.55 -65.00 18.41
N GLU A 41 -19.89 -66.15 18.39
CA GLU A 41 -18.44 -66.25 18.16
C GLU A 41 -18.08 -65.77 16.75
N SER A 42 -18.83 -66.20 15.73
CA SER A 42 -18.66 -65.69 14.35
C SER A 42 -18.85 -64.18 14.27
N LYS A 43 -19.91 -63.64 14.89
CA LYS A 43 -20.14 -62.19 14.91
C LYS A 43 -19.03 -61.43 15.63
N TYR A 44 -18.50 -61.98 16.72
CA TYR A 44 -17.38 -61.39 17.44
C TYR A 44 -16.10 -61.36 16.59
N THR A 45 -15.80 -62.44 15.87
CA THR A 45 -14.64 -62.48 14.96
C THR A 45 -14.78 -61.52 13.79
N ASP A 46 -15.98 -61.37 13.24
CA ASP A 46 -16.25 -60.47 12.13
C ASP A 46 -16.09 -59.00 12.53
N LEU A 47 -16.66 -58.62 13.69
CA LEU A 47 -16.51 -57.29 14.28
C LEU A 47 -15.04 -56.96 14.59
N ASN A 48 -14.31 -57.91 15.18
CA ASN A 48 -12.94 -57.67 15.59
C ASN A 48 -11.97 -57.59 14.41
N SER A 49 -12.19 -58.36 13.34
CA SER A 49 -11.30 -58.36 12.17
C SER A 49 -11.52 -57.15 11.27
N ASN A 50 -12.77 -56.86 10.89
CA ASN A 50 -13.06 -55.86 9.86
C ASN A 50 -13.27 -54.47 10.43
N ASP A 51 -14.11 -54.32 11.46
CA ASP A 51 -14.49 -52.99 11.95
C ASP A 51 -13.38 -52.38 12.78
N VAL A 52 -12.82 -53.12 13.74
CA VAL A 52 -11.79 -52.57 14.64
C VAL A 52 -10.49 -52.27 13.88
N THR A 53 -10.03 -53.19 13.03
CA THR A 53 -8.81 -53.00 12.24
C THR A 53 -9.00 -51.89 11.20
N GLY A 54 -10.11 -51.92 10.46
CA GLY A 54 -10.40 -50.92 9.43
C GLY A 54 -10.55 -49.51 10.02
N LEU A 55 -11.22 -49.37 11.16
CA LEU A 55 -11.34 -48.10 11.86
C LEU A 55 -9.96 -47.58 12.29
N ARG A 56 -9.10 -48.45 12.84
CA ARG A 56 -7.75 -48.05 13.26
C ARG A 56 -6.89 -47.57 12.10
N GLU A 57 -6.92 -48.26 10.96
CA GLU A 57 -6.21 -47.83 9.76
C GLU A 57 -6.77 -46.51 9.21
N SER A 58 -8.09 -46.32 9.27
CA SER A 58 -8.75 -45.09 8.83
C SER A 58 -8.38 -43.90 9.73
N GLU A 59 -8.32 -44.11 11.05
CA GLU A 59 -7.91 -43.13 12.04
C GLU A 59 -6.46 -42.70 11.79
N GLU A 60 -5.57 -43.66 11.56
CA GLU A 60 -4.15 -43.39 11.32
C GLU A 60 -3.94 -42.63 10.00
N LYS A 61 -4.67 -42.98 8.93
CA LYS A 61 -4.67 -42.23 7.67
C LYS A 61 -5.17 -40.79 7.85
N LEU A 62 -6.27 -40.60 8.58
CA LEU A 62 -6.81 -39.26 8.85
C LEU A 62 -5.82 -38.41 9.66
N LYS A 63 -5.16 -39.01 10.65
CA LYS A 63 -4.13 -38.34 11.46
C LYS A 63 -2.93 -37.92 10.61
N GLN A 64 -2.47 -38.77 9.70
CA GLN A 64 -1.39 -38.44 8.76
C GLN A 64 -1.80 -37.30 7.82
N GLN A 65 -3.02 -37.34 7.27
CA GLN A 65 -3.55 -36.27 6.42
C GLN A 65 -3.65 -34.94 7.17
N GLN A 66 -4.11 -34.96 8.42
CA GLN A 66 -4.18 -33.78 9.26
C GLN A 66 -2.79 -33.19 9.52
N GLN A 67 -1.81 -34.03 9.84
CA GLN A 67 -0.44 -33.59 10.08
C GLN A 67 0.20 -32.98 8.83
N GLU A 68 0.00 -33.60 7.66
CA GLU A 68 0.49 -33.08 6.39
C GLU A 68 -0.21 -31.76 6.02
N SER A 69 -1.52 -31.65 6.25
CA SER A 69 -2.26 -30.40 6.04
C SER A 69 -1.73 -29.29 6.94
N ALA A 70 -1.53 -29.55 8.23
CA ALA A 70 -0.98 -28.58 9.17
C ALA A 70 0.45 -28.17 8.79
N ARG A 71 1.27 -29.10 8.29
CA ARG A 71 2.61 -28.79 7.78
C ARG A 71 2.54 -27.84 6.59
N ARG A 72 1.63 -28.10 5.63
CA ARG A 72 1.44 -27.22 4.45
C ARG A 72 0.96 -25.83 4.86
N GLU A 73 0.02 -25.76 5.79
CA GLU A 73 -0.49 -24.49 6.31
C GLU A 73 0.64 -23.66 6.95
N ASN A 74 1.47 -24.27 7.79
CA ASN A 74 2.62 -23.57 8.41
C ASN A 74 3.59 -23.00 7.37
N ILE A 75 3.84 -23.73 6.28
CA ILE A 75 4.70 -23.23 5.18
C ILE A 75 4.03 -22.04 4.49
N LEU A 76 2.73 -22.09 4.26
CA LEU A 76 1.98 -20.99 3.64
C LEU A 76 1.99 -19.76 4.54
N VAL A 77 1.78 -19.90 5.84
CA VAL A 77 1.86 -18.80 6.82
C VAL A 77 3.24 -18.15 6.80
N MET A 78 4.32 -18.94 6.84
CA MET A 78 5.68 -18.40 6.77
C MET A 78 5.93 -17.63 5.47
N ARG A 79 5.50 -18.19 4.33
CA ARG A 79 5.63 -17.51 3.02
C ARG A 79 4.81 -16.23 2.95
N LEU A 80 3.60 -16.24 3.50
CA LEU A 80 2.73 -15.07 3.56
C LEU A 80 3.40 -13.96 4.39
N ALA A 81 3.92 -14.29 5.57
CA ALA A 81 4.66 -13.34 6.40
C ALA A 81 5.87 -12.74 5.68
N THR A 82 6.63 -13.55 4.93
CA THR A 82 7.72 -13.03 4.08
C THR A 82 7.20 -12.07 3.01
N LYS A 83 6.09 -12.39 2.34
CA LYS A 83 5.49 -11.49 1.34
C LYS A 83 4.94 -10.19 1.93
N GLU A 84 4.35 -10.25 3.13
CA GLU A 84 3.91 -9.06 3.85
C GLU A 84 5.10 -8.17 4.23
N GLN A 85 6.21 -8.77 4.67
CA GLN A 85 7.44 -8.04 4.94
C GLN A 85 8.01 -7.38 3.67
N GLU A 86 8.13 -8.10 2.56
CA GLU A 86 8.60 -7.55 1.26
C GLU A 86 7.73 -6.36 0.81
N MET A 87 6.40 -6.44 0.99
CA MET A 87 5.48 -5.37 0.66
C MET A 87 5.67 -4.13 1.55
N GLN A 88 5.90 -4.34 2.85
CA GLN A 88 6.19 -3.25 3.78
C GLN A 88 7.53 -2.57 3.44
N GLU A 89 8.55 -3.35 3.07
CA GLU A 89 9.84 -2.82 2.62
C GLU A 89 9.71 -2.00 1.35
N CYS A 90 8.93 -2.46 0.37
CA CYS A 90 8.62 -1.71 -0.85
C CYS A 90 7.90 -0.39 -0.53
N THR A 91 6.91 -0.42 0.37
CA THR A 91 6.19 0.77 0.83
C THR A 91 7.15 1.78 1.48
N ASN A 92 8.07 1.31 2.32
CA ASN A 92 9.09 2.15 2.95
C ASN A 92 10.03 2.77 1.91
N GLN A 93 10.46 2.01 0.90
CA GLN A 93 11.29 2.52 -0.20
C GLN A 93 10.56 3.59 -1.02
N ILE A 94 9.28 3.37 -1.32
CA ILE A 94 8.45 4.36 -2.02
C ILE A 94 8.34 5.64 -1.18
N GLN A 95 8.11 5.52 0.13
CA GLN A 95 8.00 6.67 1.02
C GLN A 95 9.32 7.45 1.08
N TYR A 96 10.45 6.74 1.19
CA TYR A 96 11.78 7.34 1.15
C TYR A 96 12.02 8.07 -0.17
N LEU A 97 11.75 7.43 -1.31
CA LEU A 97 11.89 8.04 -2.62
C LEU A 97 10.98 9.26 -2.78
N LYS A 98 9.74 9.20 -2.29
CA LYS A 98 8.84 10.38 -2.30
C LYS A 98 9.39 11.54 -1.50
N GLN A 99 10.07 11.29 -0.37
CA GLN A 99 10.71 12.34 0.42
C GLN A 99 11.92 12.94 -0.31
N VAL A 100 12.78 12.09 -0.90
CA VAL A 100 13.95 12.54 -1.66
C VAL A 100 13.56 13.27 -2.95
N GLN A 101 12.48 12.83 -3.59
CA GLN A 101 12.03 13.31 -4.90
C GLN A 101 10.95 14.41 -4.80
N GLN A 102 10.65 14.93 -3.61
CA GLN A 102 9.94 16.19 -3.40
C GLN A 102 10.97 17.32 -3.19
N PRO A 103 11.65 17.81 -4.25
CA PRO A 103 12.44 19.03 -4.14
C PRO A 103 11.51 20.15 -3.69
N SER A 104 11.94 20.92 -2.69
CA SER A 104 11.19 22.10 -2.26
C SER A 104 10.92 23.02 -3.45
N VAL A 105 9.83 23.77 -3.42
CA VAL A 105 9.47 24.72 -4.49
C VAL A 105 10.65 25.68 -4.80
N ALA A 106 11.47 26.01 -3.80
CA ALA A 106 12.68 26.80 -3.98
C ALA A 106 13.77 26.07 -4.79
N GLN A 107 14.00 24.79 -4.51
CA GLN A 107 14.94 23.95 -5.29
C GLN A 107 14.44 23.76 -6.73
N LEU A 108 13.14 23.48 -6.92
CA LEU A 108 12.53 23.39 -8.25
C LEU A 108 12.71 24.68 -9.05
N ARG A 109 12.44 25.84 -8.43
CA ARG A 109 12.68 27.15 -9.06
C ARG A 109 14.15 27.30 -9.42
N SER A 110 15.08 26.96 -8.52
CA SER A 110 16.51 27.05 -8.80
C SER A 110 16.99 26.11 -9.92
N THR A 111 16.35 24.94 -10.11
CA THR A 111 16.68 24.02 -11.21
C THR A 111 16.01 24.38 -12.54
N MET A 112 14.88 25.10 -12.50
CA MET A 112 14.16 25.55 -13.70
C MET A 112 14.70 26.88 -14.25
N VAL A 113 15.35 27.69 -13.42
CA VAL A 113 16.06 28.89 -13.87
C VAL A 113 17.42 28.45 -14.39
N ASP A 114 17.76 28.85 -15.62
CA ASP A 114 19.08 28.61 -16.19
C ASP A 114 20.18 29.07 -15.20
N PRO A 115 21.25 28.28 -14.97
CA PRO A 115 22.26 28.60 -13.97
C PRO A 115 22.91 29.99 -14.13
N ALA A 116 23.11 30.45 -15.37
CA ALA A 116 23.66 31.78 -15.63
C ALA A 116 22.62 32.86 -15.33
N ILE A 117 21.35 32.64 -15.72
CA ILE A 117 20.25 33.56 -15.40
C ILE A 117 20.02 33.67 -13.88
N ASN A 118 20.08 32.55 -13.14
CA ASN A 118 19.93 32.54 -11.69
C ASN A 118 21.04 33.36 -11.01
N LEU A 119 22.26 33.26 -11.51
CA LEU A 119 23.39 34.04 -11.01
C LEU A 119 23.17 35.55 -11.19
N PHE A 120 22.61 35.97 -12.34
CA PHE A 120 22.25 37.37 -12.57
C PHE A 120 21.14 37.84 -11.61
N PHE A 121 20.08 37.05 -11.40
CA PHE A 121 19.03 37.41 -10.43
C PHE A 121 19.57 37.55 -9.01
N LEU A 122 20.46 36.66 -8.57
CA LEU A 122 21.11 36.75 -7.26
C LEU A 122 21.99 38.00 -7.14
N LYS A 123 22.76 38.31 -8.19
CA LYS A 123 23.61 39.50 -8.24
C LYS A 123 22.78 40.78 -8.22
N MET A 124 21.75 40.88 -9.04
CA MET A 124 20.83 42.02 -9.08
C MET A 124 20.12 42.21 -7.74
N LYS A 125 19.70 41.13 -7.09
CA LYS A 125 19.08 41.20 -5.76
C LYS A 125 20.06 41.73 -4.71
N GLY A 126 21.32 41.28 -4.75
CA GLY A 126 22.37 41.77 -3.85
C GLY A 126 22.72 43.24 -4.08
N GLU A 127 22.81 43.66 -5.34
CA GLU A 127 23.03 45.08 -5.70
C GLU A 127 21.86 45.96 -5.25
N LEU A 128 20.62 45.49 -5.41
CA LEU A 128 19.42 46.20 -4.96
C LEU A 128 19.35 46.34 -3.43
N GLU A 129 19.68 45.29 -2.67
CA GLU A 129 19.71 45.39 -1.22
C GLU A 129 20.84 46.34 -0.75
N GLN A 130 22.02 46.26 -1.37
CA GLN A 130 23.11 47.20 -1.06
C GLN A 130 22.76 48.66 -1.36
N THR A 131 22.05 48.95 -2.46
CA THR A 131 21.64 50.33 -2.76
C THR A 131 20.57 50.80 -1.79
N LYS A 132 19.65 49.91 -1.39
CA LYS A 132 18.64 50.21 -0.38
C LYS A 132 19.28 50.49 0.99
N ASP A 133 20.24 49.68 1.43
CA ASP A 133 20.98 49.91 2.67
C ASP A 133 21.73 51.25 2.65
N LYS A 134 22.39 51.57 1.53
CA LYS A 134 23.07 52.86 1.36
C LYS A 134 22.10 54.04 1.36
N LEU A 135 20.93 53.88 0.74
CA LEU A 135 19.88 54.90 0.74
C LEU A 135 19.34 55.11 2.16
N GLU A 136 19.07 54.04 2.91
CA GLU A 136 18.63 54.12 4.29
C GLU A 136 19.70 54.77 5.17
N GLN A 137 20.97 54.42 4.98
CA GLN A 137 22.08 55.05 5.69
C GLN A 137 22.18 56.55 5.37
N ALA A 138 22.15 56.93 4.08
CA ALA A 138 22.21 58.33 3.67
C ALA A 138 21.00 59.12 4.19
N GLN A 139 19.80 58.51 4.20
CA GLN A 139 18.60 59.10 4.75
C GLN A 139 18.69 59.28 6.27
N ASN A 140 19.22 58.29 6.98
CA ASN A 140 19.47 58.36 8.41
C ASN A 140 20.50 59.45 8.74
N GLU A 141 21.58 59.54 7.97
CA GLU A 141 22.57 60.62 8.08
C GLU A 141 21.92 61.99 7.83
N LEU A 142 21.19 62.19 6.73
CA LEU A 142 20.46 63.44 6.44
C LEU A 142 19.48 63.81 7.56
N SER A 143 18.77 62.83 8.10
CA SER A 143 17.87 63.04 9.23
C SER A 143 18.63 63.45 10.49
N ALA A 144 19.85 62.94 10.70
CA ALA A 144 20.72 63.33 11.80
C ALA A 144 21.30 64.74 11.58
N TRP A 145 21.64 65.11 10.34
CA TRP A 145 22.08 66.47 9.97
C TRP A 145 20.98 67.51 10.19
N LYS A 146 19.72 67.13 10.06
CA LYS A 146 18.55 68.00 10.29
C LYS A 146 18.40 68.47 11.74
N PHE A 147 19.09 67.84 12.69
CA PHE A 147 19.10 68.25 14.11
C PHE A 147 20.28 69.16 14.51
N THR A 148 21.17 69.52 13.58
CA THR A 148 22.18 70.56 13.82
C THR A 148 21.57 71.95 13.57
N PRO A 149 21.45 72.85 14.56
CA PRO A 149 20.62 74.07 14.46
C PRO A 149 21.08 75.17 13.49
N ASP A 150 22.18 74.97 12.74
CA ASP A 150 22.81 76.04 11.99
C ASP A 150 23.13 75.62 10.55
N ARG A 151 22.15 75.82 9.66
CA ARG A 151 22.31 76.28 8.26
C ARG A 151 21.00 76.08 7.50
N GLY A 152 20.16 77.10 7.53
CA GLY A 152 19.14 77.32 6.51
C GLY A 152 19.78 77.90 5.24
N LEU A 153 19.15 77.59 4.10
CA LEU A 153 19.42 78.02 2.72
C LEU A 153 20.33 77.09 1.92
N MET A 154 19.83 76.68 0.75
CA MET A 154 20.48 75.92 -0.33
C MET A 154 20.28 74.39 -0.35
N ALA A 155 19.07 73.88 -0.14
CA ALA A 155 18.75 72.48 -0.43
C ALA A 155 17.30 72.23 -0.86
N SER A 156 16.75 73.08 -1.75
CA SER A 156 15.38 72.86 -2.27
C SER A 156 15.36 72.35 -3.71
N ASP A 157 16.25 72.78 -4.62
CA ASP A 157 15.90 72.69 -6.04
C ASP A 157 16.85 71.85 -6.93
N TYR A 158 17.66 70.94 -6.38
CA TYR A 158 18.67 70.22 -7.19
C TYR A 158 18.71 68.69 -7.05
N SER A 159 17.69 68.03 -6.50
CA SER A 159 17.77 66.58 -6.26
C SER A 159 16.57 65.73 -6.70
N GLU A 160 15.45 66.32 -7.11
CA GLU A 160 14.26 65.54 -7.51
C GLU A 160 14.19 65.18 -9.01
N GLU A 161 14.79 65.97 -9.91
CA GLU A 161 14.69 65.69 -11.35
C GLU A 161 15.65 64.58 -11.83
N VAL A 162 16.85 64.44 -11.23
CA VAL A 162 17.84 63.44 -11.68
C VAL A 162 17.45 62.03 -11.21
N ALA A 163 16.99 61.88 -9.96
CA ALA A 163 16.57 60.58 -9.41
C ALA A 163 15.28 60.04 -10.06
N ASN A 164 14.35 60.92 -10.45
CA ASN A 164 13.13 60.53 -11.18
C ASN A 164 13.38 60.22 -12.66
N SER A 165 14.44 60.77 -13.27
CA SER A 165 14.77 60.47 -14.67
C SER A 165 15.41 59.09 -14.84
N GLU A 166 16.29 58.68 -13.92
CA GLU A 166 16.97 57.37 -13.97
C GLU A 166 16.05 56.22 -13.58
N THR A 167 15.13 56.43 -12.63
CA THR A 167 14.12 55.42 -12.25
C THR A 167 13.08 55.21 -13.34
N ASN A 168 12.65 56.25 -14.05
CA ASN A 168 11.72 56.12 -15.18
C ASN A 168 12.33 55.35 -16.35
N ILE A 169 13.61 55.58 -16.69
CA ILE A 169 14.28 54.84 -17.77
C ILE A 169 14.40 53.35 -17.42
N PHE A 170 14.70 53.01 -16.16
CA PHE A 170 14.81 51.61 -15.72
C PHE A 170 13.44 50.90 -15.68
N LEU A 171 12.40 51.59 -15.21
CA LEU A 171 11.03 51.09 -15.21
C LEU A 171 10.52 50.85 -16.65
N ASP A 172 10.76 51.80 -17.56
CA ASP A 172 10.40 51.65 -18.98
C ASP A 172 11.14 50.48 -19.65
N HIS A 173 12.41 50.26 -19.32
CA HIS A 173 13.18 49.14 -19.88
C HIS A 173 12.69 47.79 -19.34
N VAL A 174 12.37 47.72 -18.05
CA VAL A 174 11.83 46.50 -17.42
C VAL A 174 10.43 46.18 -17.96
N ASP A 175 9.58 47.19 -18.16
CA ASP A 175 8.24 47.00 -18.71
C ASP A 175 8.27 46.66 -20.21
N THR A 176 9.20 47.23 -20.98
CA THR A 176 9.46 46.82 -22.36
C THR A 176 9.92 45.36 -22.42
N CYS A 177 10.87 44.95 -21.58
CA CYS A 177 11.32 43.55 -21.50
C CYS A 177 10.21 42.58 -21.06
N LYS A 178 9.36 42.97 -20.09
CA LYS A 178 8.18 42.18 -19.71
C LYS A 178 7.21 42.02 -20.88
N MET A 179 6.94 43.09 -21.64
CA MET A 179 6.04 43.03 -22.79
C MET A 179 6.58 42.13 -23.89
N VAL A 180 7.89 42.16 -24.17
CA VAL A 180 8.54 41.25 -25.12
C VAL A 180 8.42 39.78 -24.65
N LEU A 181 8.69 39.50 -23.37
CA LEU A 181 8.57 38.14 -22.82
C LEU A 181 7.12 37.63 -22.79
N ILE A 182 6.14 38.52 -22.57
CA ILE A 182 4.71 38.19 -22.61
C ILE A 182 4.28 37.88 -24.06
N GLU A 183 4.69 38.68 -25.04
CA GLU A 183 4.37 38.43 -26.45
C GLU A 183 5.07 37.17 -26.99
N GLU A 184 6.31 36.91 -26.56
CA GLU A 184 7.03 35.69 -26.93
C GLU A 184 6.38 34.45 -26.30
N ASN A 185 5.92 34.52 -25.05
CA ASN A 185 5.14 33.45 -24.41
C ASN A 185 3.75 33.28 -25.06
N ARG A 186 3.06 34.36 -25.44
CA ARG A 186 1.82 34.29 -26.22
C ARG A 186 2.03 33.68 -27.60
N GLY A 187 3.15 33.98 -28.26
CA GLY A 187 3.57 33.37 -29.53
C GLY A 187 3.82 31.87 -29.38
N ARG A 188 4.60 31.47 -28.38
CA ARG A 188 4.85 30.06 -28.03
C ARG A 188 3.55 29.30 -27.70
N ASN A 189 2.64 29.92 -26.94
CA ASN A 189 1.33 29.32 -26.60
C ASN A 189 0.41 29.21 -27.83
N ARG A 190 0.42 30.18 -28.74
CA ARG A 190 -0.30 30.09 -30.04
C ARG A 190 0.27 28.97 -30.92
N SER A 191 1.59 28.84 -30.98
CA SER A 191 2.27 27.75 -31.70
C SER A 191 1.92 26.38 -31.10
N LEU A 192 2.01 26.22 -29.78
CA LEU A 192 1.63 24.99 -29.08
C LEU A 192 0.14 24.63 -29.28
N LYS A 193 -0.76 25.63 -29.26
CA LYS A 193 -2.19 25.42 -29.58
C LYS A 193 -2.44 25.08 -31.06
N SER A 194 -1.56 25.51 -31.96
CA SER A 194 -1.59 25.14 -33.38
C SER A 194 -1.12 23.70 -33.57
N VAL A 195 0.01 23.33 -32.95
CA VAL A 195 0.56 21.97 -32.95
C VAL A 195 -0.43 21.00 -32.30
N ALA A 196 -1.00 21.33 -31.14
CA ALA A 196 -2.01 20.50 -30.48
C ALA A 196 -3.28 20.32 -31.34
N ARG A 197 -3.72 21.36 -32.07
CA ARG A 197 -4.83 21.23 -33.03
C ARG A 197 -4.48 20.42 -34.27
N CYS A 198 -3.22 20.45 -34.71
CA CYS A 198 -2.73 19.63 -35.82
C CYS A 198 -2.71 18.15 -35.40
N VAL A 199 -2.13 17.85 -34.24
CA VAL A 199 -2.08 16.50 -33.66
C VAL A 199 -3.48 15.94 -33.42
N TYR A 200 -4.40 16.73 -32.85
CA TYR A 200 -5.80 16.30 -32.64
C TYR A 200 -6.54 15.96 -33.95
N ARG A 201 -6.22 16.69 -35.04
CA ARG A 201 -6.81 16.44 -36.37
C ARG A 201 -6.22 15.20 -37.05
N GLN A 202 -4.97 14.88 -36.75
CA GLN A 202 -4.23 13.75 -37.32
C GLN A 202 -4.52 12.43 -36.61
N CYS A 203 -4.91 12.49 -35.32
CA CYS A 203 -5.32 11.33 -34.52
C CYS A 203 -6.82 10.97 -34.60
N GLY A 204 -7.56 11.48 -35.60
CA GLY A 204 -8.93 11.02 -35.86
C GLY A 204 -9.93 11.33 -34.74
N GLY A 205 -9.93 12.55 -34.20
CA GLY A 205 -10.94 12.98 -33.22
C GLY A 205 -12.35 13.05 -33.82
N GLU A 206 -13.05 11.92 -33.88
CA GLU A 206 -14.49 11.85 -34.05
C GLU A 206 -15.16 12.53 -32.84
N ARG A 207 -16.07 13.46 -33.13
CA ARG A 207 -16.94 14.06 -32.12
C ARG A 207 -18.03 13.04 -31.78
N THR A 208 -17.96 12.48 -30.59
CA THR A 208 -19.12 11.96 -29.84
C THR A 208 -19.02 12.42 -28.40
#